data_AF-A0A940UJ53-F1
#
_entry.id   AF-A0A940UJ53-F1
#
_cell.length_a   1.000
_cell.length_b   1.000
_cell.length_c   1.000
_cell.angle_alpha   90.00
_cell.angle_beta   90.00
_cell.angle_gamma   90.00
#
_symmetry.space_group_name_H-M   'P 1'
#
loop_
_entity.id
_entity.type
_entity.pdbx_description
1 polymer ?
#
loop_
_entity_poly.entity_id
_entity_poly.type
_entity_poly.pdbx_seq_one_letter_code
_entity_poly.pdbx_strand_id
1 'polypeptide(L)'
;MNLIRKVQWSPYLAGALMGMVSWFAVLTAGKYLGVSTTFVRTVGMIESLFTPERVASLPYFVKEKPIIDWQWMEVLGVLIGAFIASRLSGDFKGTFLPSMWEQRFGSSRVKRWGVAFLGGVVLMFGARMADG
;
A
#
# COMPACT_ATOMS: atom_id res chain seq x y z
N MET A 1 16.78 26.67 3.30
CA MET A 1 15.98 25.58 3.92
C MET A 1 16.02 24.38 2.99
N ASN A 2 16.41 23.20 3.48
CA ASN A 2 16.45 21.97 2.67
C ASN A 2 15.03 21.50 2.34
N LEU A 3 14.67 21.51 1.05
CA LEU A 3 13.35 21.09 0.55
C LEU A 3 12.98 19.67 1.02
N ILE A 4 13.95 18.76 1.01
CA ILE A 4 13.78 17.35 1.38
C ILE A 4 13.43 17.15 2.86
N ARG A 5 13.79 18.10 3.73
CA ARG A 5 13.48 18.04 5.17
C ARG A 5 12.12 18.65 5.52
N LYS A 6 11.39 19.23 4.57
CA LYS A 6 10.06 19.77 4.84
C LYS A 6 9.04 18.64 4.96
N VAL A 7 8.20 18.71 5.98
CA VAL A 7 7.05 17.80 6.19
C VAL A 7 6.02 17.92 5.07
N GLN A 8 5.79 19.15 4.58
CA GLN A 8 4.83 19.43 3.53
C GLN A 8 5.51 20.14 2.35
N TRP A 9 5.29 19.61 1.16
CA TRP A 9 5.74 20.19 -0.10
C TRP A 9 4.59 20.92 -0.77
N SER A 10 4.90 21.82 -1.71
CA SER A 10 3.87 22.42 -2.57
C SER A 10 3.10 21.31 -3.30
N PRO A 11 1.75 21.36 -3.32
CA PRO A 11 0.93 20.34 -3.98
C PRO A 11 1.24 20.24 -5.49
N TYR A 12 1.63 21.35 -6.11
CA TYR A 12 2.04 21.37 -7.52
C TYR A 12 3.34 20.58 -7.76
N LEU A 13 4.32 20.75 -6.86
CA LEU A 13 5.59 20.03 -6.96
C LEU A 13 5.41 18.53 -6.66
N ALA A 14 4.69 18.21 -5.59
CA ALA A 14 4.38 16.83 -5.24
C ALA A 14 3.58 16.13 -6.35
N GLY A 15 2.58 16.81 -6.92
CA GLY A 15 1.80 16.33 -8.05
C GLY A 15 2.65 16.09 -9.30
N ALA A 16 3.54 17.03 -9.66
CA ALA A 16 4.45 16.86 -10.79
C ALA A 16 5.40 15.65 -10.60
N LEU A 17 5.94 15.46 -9.40
CA LEU A 17 6.78 14.31 -9.08
C LEU A 17 6.01 13.00 -9.14
N MET A 18 4.79 12.95 -8.61
CA MET A 18 3.90 11.79 -8.74
C MET A 18 3.58 11.48 -10.21
N GLY A 19 3.35 12.50 -11.03
CA GLY A 19 3.17 12.33 -12.47
C GLY A 19 4.40 11.73 -13.15
N MET A 20 5.61 12.18 -12.80
CA MET A 20 6.85 11.60 -13.31
C MET A 20 7.03 10.14 -12.90
N VAL A 21 6.69 9.77 -11.66
CA VAL A 21 6.70 8.36 -11.22
C VAL A 21 5.70 7.53 -12.01
N SER A 22 4.51 8.07 -12.27
CA SER A 22 3.51 7.39 -13.10
C SER A 22 3.99 7.18 -14.54
N TRP A 23 4.62 8.19 -15.16
CA TRP A 23 5.22 8.02 -16.50
C TRP A 23 6.34 7.00 -16.49
N PHE A 24 7.21 7.04 -15.49
CA PHE A 24 8.28 6.07 -15.34
C PHE A 24 7.74 4.64 -15.27
N ALA A 25 6.69 4.39 -14.48
CA ALA A 25 6.06 3.08 -14.37
C ALA A 25 5.50 2.59 -15.73
N VAL A 26 4.80 3.47 -16.46
CA VAL A 26 4.25 3.12 -17.77
C VAL A 26 5.35 2.88 -18.81
N LEU A 27 6.38 3.72 -18.85
CA LEU A 27 7.46 3.62 -19.83
C LEU A 27 8.38 2.42 -19.60
N THR A 28 8.59 2.01 -18.35
CA THR A 28 9.53 0.92 -18.01
C THR A 28 8.84 -0.43 -17.86
N ALA A 29 7.63 -0.46 -17.29
CA ALA A 29 6.93 -1.69 -16.97
C ALA A 29 5.63 -1.89 -17.75
N GLY A 30 5.17 -0.89 -18.50
CA GLY A 30 3.86 -0.95 -19.19
C GLY A 30 2.68 -1.02 -18.22
N LYS A 31 2.88 -0.63 -16.96
CA LYS A 31 1.88 -0.70 -15.89
C LYS A 31 1.61 0.67 -15.29
N TYR A 32 0.35 0.91 -14.95
CA TYR A 32 -0.02 2.03 -14.08
C TYR A 32 0.31 1.70 -12.63
N LEU A 33 0.37 2.74 -11.79
CA LEU A 33 0.56 2.60 -10.35
C LEU A 33 -0.61 1.82 -9.74
N GLY A 34 -0.31 0.85 -8.88
CA GLY A 34 -1.31 -0.05 -8.33
C GLY A 34 -0.88 -0.69 -7.02
N VAL A 35 -1.85 -1.05 -6.18
CA VAL A 35 -1.57 -1.61 -4.84
C VAL A 35 -2.36 -2.88 -4.54
N SER A 36 -3.66 -2.92 -4.83
CA SER A 36 -4.57 -3.96 -4.34
C SER A 36 -4.17 -5.39 -4.73
N THR A 37 -3.73 -5.60 -5.98
CA THR A 37 -3.30 -6.91 -6.49
C THR A 37 -2.11 -7.50 -5.73
N THR A 38 -1.19 -6.66 -5.25
CA THR A 38 0.00 -7.07 -4.49
C THR A 38 -0.38 -7.85 -3.22
N PHE A 39 -1.44 -7.42 -2.52
CA PHE A 39 -1.91 -8.12 -1.33
C PHE A 39 -2.44 -9.51 -1.67
N VAL A 40 -3.23 -9.64 -2.73
CA VAL A 40 -3.81 -10.92 -3.15
C VAL A 40 -2.72 -11.88 -3.64
N ARG A 41 -1.72 -11.38 -4.38
CA ARG A 41 -0.55 -12.18 -4.78
C ARG A 41 0.24 -12.67 -3.58
N THR A 42 0.41 -11.83 -2.57
CA THR A 42 1.09 -12.22 -1.33
C THR A 42 0.35 -13.32 -0.59
N VAL A 43 -0.99 -13.24 -0.49
CA VAL A 43 -1.81 -14.32 0.04
C VAL A 43 -1.66 -15.59 -0.79
N GLY A 44 -1.75 -15.49 -2.12
CA GLY A 44 -1.55 -16.63 -3.03
C GLY A 44 -0.17 -17.27 -2.91
N MET A 45 0.88 -16.48 -2.68
CA MET A 45 2.24 -16.99 -2.42
C MET A 45 2.30 -17.78 -1.11
N ILE A 46 1.66 -17.28 -0.06
CA ILE A 46 1.58 -17.98 1.23
C ILE A 46 0.74 -19.26 1.09
N GLU A 47 -0.43 -19.19 0.45
CA GLU A 47 -1.30 -20.36 0.20
C GLU A 47 -0.61 -21.43 -0.64
N SER A 48 0.24 -21.03 -1.59
CA SER A 48 1.01 -21.97 -2.42
C SER A 48 1.99 -22.81 -1.62
N LEU A 49 2.41 -22.37 -0.43
CA LEU A 49 3.27 -23.16 0.47
C LEU A 49 2.54 -24.35 1.08
N PHE A 50 1.20 -24.30 1.16
CA PHE A 50 0.39 -25.34 1.79
C PHE A 50 -0.43 -26.13 0.77
N THR A 51 -0.95 -25.48 -0.27
CA THR A 51 -1.82 -26.09 -1.28
C THR A 51 -1.49 -25.61 -2.71
N PRO A 52 -0.32 -25.98 -3.26
CA PRO A 52 0.14 -25.48 -4.56
C PRO A 52 -0.77 -25.89 -5.72
N GLU A 53 -1.28 -27.12 -5.74
CA GLU A 53 -2.16 -27.63 -6.80
C GLU A 53 -3.47 -26.83 -6.88
N ARG A 54 -4.05 -26.51 -5.71
CA ARG A 54 -5.27 -25.71 -5.62
C ARG A 54 -5.04 -24.31 -6.17
N VAL A 55 -3.98 -23.63 -5.74
CA VAL A 55 -3.66 -22.28 -6.22
C VAL A 55 -3.43 -22.27 -7.73
N ALA A 56 -2.70 -23.26 -8.26
CA ALA A 56 -2.45 -23.38 -9.70
C ALA A 56 -3.74 -23.63 -10.52
N SER A 57 -4.73 -24.33 -9.96
CA SER A 57 -6.00 -24.63 -10.61
C SER A 57 -7.03 -23.50 -10.59
N LEU A 58 -6.88 -22.52 -9.68
CA LEU A 58 -7.87 -21.46 -9.48
C LEU A 58 -7.81 -20.44 -10.62
N PRO A 59 -8.91 -20.20 -11.37
CA PRO A 59 -8.91 -19.24 -12.49
C PRO A 59 -8.44 -17.84 -12.10
N TYR A 60 -8.71 -17.43 -10.87
CA TYR A 60 -8.26 -16.15 -10.34
C TYR A 60 -6.74 -16.05 -10.27
N PHE A 61 -6.05 -17.05 -9.72
CA PHE A 61 -4.58 -17.05 -9.60
C PHE A 61 -3.87 -17.39 -10.92
N VAL A 62 -4.59 -17.98 -11.89
CA VAL A 62 -4.11 -18.08 -13.27
C VAL A 62 -4.03 -16.70 -13.92
N LYS A 63 -5.05 -15.84 -13.71
CA LYS A 63 -5.03 -14.43 -14.15
C LYS A 63 -4.03 -13.61 -13.34
N GLU A 64 -4.13 -13.66 -12.02
CA GLU A 64 -3.31 -12.90 -11.07
C GLU A 64 -2.25 -13.80 -10.42
N LYS A 65 -1.22 -14.12 -11.19
CA LYS A 65 -0.16 -15.04 -10.74
C LYS A 65 0.46 -14.56 -9.42
N PRO A 66 0.58 -15.44 -8.40
CA PRO A 66 1.16 -15.11 -7.11
C PRO A 66 2.69 -15.05 -7.23
N ILE A 67 3.19 -13.97 -7.82
CA ILE A 67 4.61 -13.71 -8.01
C ILE A 67 4.98 -12.32 -7.51
N ILE A 68 6.27 -12.14 -7.24
CA ILE A 68 6.87 -10.82 -7.04
C ILE A 68 7.07 -10.21 -8.42
N ASP A 69 6.18 -9.30 -8.79
CA ASP A 69 6.26 -8.56 -10.04
C ASP A 69 6.56 -7.08 -9.81
N TRP A 70 6.50 -6.30 -10.88
CA TRP A 70 6.66 -4.85 -10.83
C TRP A 70 5.78 -4.17 -9.76
N GLN A 71 4.49 -4.49 -9.70
CA GLN A 71 3.56 -3.88 -8.75
C GLN A 71 3.90 -4.27 -7.31
N TRP A 72 4.39 -5.49 -7.09
CA TRP A 72 4.88 -5.89 -5.77
C TRP A 72 6.08 -5.05 -5.34
N MET A 73 7.02 -4.81 -6.25
CA MET A 73 8.18 -3.94 -6.02
C MET A 73 7.79 -2.48 -5.82
N GLU A 74 6.77 -1.99 -6.51
CA GLU A 74 6.20 -0.66 -6.32
C GLU A 74 5.71 -0.47 -4.88
N VAL A 75 4.89 -1.40 -4.37
CA VAL A 75 4.37 -1.33 -2.98
C VAL A 75 5.50 -1.37 -1.95
N LEU A 76 6.52 -2.21 -2.17
CA LEU A 76 7.72 -2.21 -1.33
C LEU A 76 8.46 -0.87 -1.39
N GLY A 77 8.59 -0.29 -2.58
CA GLY A 77 9.19 1.02 -2.80
C GLY A 77 8.44 2.14 -2.08
N VAL A 78 7.10 2.11 -2.07
CA VAL A 78 6.26 3.06 -1.31
C VAL A 78 6.55 2.94 0.19
N LEU A 79 6.61 1.72 0.72
CA LEU A 79 6.91 1.49 2.13
C LEU A 79 8.29 2.06 2.52
N ILE A 80 9.33 1.72 1.76
CA ILE A 80 10.70 2.18 2.02
C ILE A 80 10.80 3.70 1.83
N GLY A 81 10.22 4.24 0.76
CA GLY A 81 10.22 5.67 0.45
C GLY A 81 9.52 6.50 1.52
N ALA A 82 8.33 6.06 1.97
CA ALA A 82 7.61 6.72 3.06
C ALA A 82 8.39 6.68 4.37
N PHE A 83 9.03 5.55 4.68
CA PHE A 83 9.89 5.43 5.85
C PHE A 83 11.06 6.42 5.79
N ILE A 84 11.82 6.46 4.70
CA ILE A 84 12.94 7.39 4.51
C ILE A 84 12.45 8.85 4.61
N ALA A 85 11.35 9.20 3.94
CA ALA A 85 10.78 10.54 3.95
C ALA A 85 10.38 10.99 5.38
N SER A 86 9.74 10.11 6.16
CA SER A 86 9.35 10.41 7.54
C SER A 86 10.55 10.64 8.47
N ARG A 87 11.66 9.92 8.23
CA ARG A 87 12.90 10.07 8.99
C ARG A 87 13.65 11.35 8.63
N LEU A 88 13.74 11.68 7.33
CA LEU A 88 14.43 12.89 6.85
C LEU A 88 13.70 14.19 7.22
N SER A 89 12.37 14.16 7.25
CA SER A 89 11.54 15.30 7.66
C SER A 89 11.38 15.42 9.18
N GLY A 90 11.75 14.39 9.95
CA GLY A 90 11.57 14.36 11.41
C GLY A 90 10.13 14.14 11.86
N ASP A 91 9.21 13.74 10.97
CA ASP A 91 7.81 13.50 11.29
C ASP A 91 7.48 12.04 11.68
N PHE A 92 8.49 11.17 11.74
CA PHE A 92 8.29 9.79 12.20
C PHE A 92 7.79 9.76 13.65
N LYS A 93 6.55 9.28 13.85
CA LYS A 93 5.90 9.15 15.16
C LYS A 93 5.34 7.75 15.33
N GLY A 94 5.83 7.03 16.36
CA GLY A 94 5.29 5.74 16.76
C GLY A 94 4.03 5.89 17.61
N THR A 95 2.89 6.22 16.99
CA THR A 95 1.61 6.39 17.70
C THR A 95 0.64 5.26 17.40
N PHE A 96 0.32 4.45 18.42
CA PHE A 96 -0.70 3.39 18.31
C PHE A 96 -2.13 3.94 18.23
N LEU A 97 -2.35 5.14 18.77
CA LEU A 97 -3.63 5.84 18.81
C LEU A 97 -3.41 7.27 18.28
N PRO A 98 -3.94 7.61 17.10
CA PRO A 98 -3.95 9.00 16.64
C PRO A 98 -4.78 9.88 17.58
N SER A 99 -4.35 11.11 17.82
CA SER A 99 -5.06 12.06 18.70
C SER A 99 -6.52 12.26 18.29
N MET A 100 -6.80 12.35 16.98
CA MET A 100 -8.17 12.43 16.46
C MET A 100 -9.04 11.22 16.83
N TRP A 101 -8.46 10.02 16.88
CA TRP A 101 -9.19 8.83 17.30
C TRP A 101 -9.50 8.88 18.78
N GLU A 102 -8.50 9.18 19.60
CA GLU A 102 -8.63 9.21 21.06
C GLU A 102 -9.68 10.23 21.51
N GLN A 103 -9.68 11.42 20.90
CA GLN A 103 -10.67 12.47 21.16
C GLN A 103 -12.11 12.05 20.84
N ARG A 104 -12.32 11.18 19.84
CA ARG A 104 -13.66 10.83 19.35
C ARG A 104 -14.19 9.50 19.88
N PHE A 105 -13.30 8.52 20.08
CA PHE A 105 -13.66 7.12 20.34
C PHE A 105 -13.00 6.54 21.59
N GLY A 106 -12.15 7.32 22.29
CA GLY A 106 -11.44 6.94 23.49
C GLY A 106 -10.10 6.24 23.24
N SER A 107 -9.42 5.86 24.31
CA SER A 107 -8.05 5.32 24.33
C SER A 107 -7.95 3.81 24.08
N SER A 108 -9.03 3.15 23.65
CA SER A 108 -9.01 1.68 23.42
C SER A 108 -8.27 1.31 22.13
N ARG A 109 -7.08 0.71 22.30
CA ARG A 109 -6.25 0.17 21.19
C ARG A 109 -6.95 -0.95 20.44
N VAL A 110 -7.57 -1.88 21.16
CA VAL A 110 -8.29 -3.02 20.56
C VAL A 110 -9.43 -2.54 19.67
N LYS A 111 -10.19 -1.54 20.13
CA LYS A 111 -11.26 -0.93 19.33
C LYS A 111 -10.71 -0.27 18.06
N ARG A 112 -9.60 0.48 18.16
CA ARG A 112 -8.94 1.10 17.00
C ARG A 112 -8.50 0.09 15.96
N TRP A 113 -7.86 -1.00 16.39
CA TRP A 113 -7.37 -2.05 15.50
C TRP A 113 -8.51 -2.86 14.89
N GLY A 114 -9.55 -3.18 15.66
CA GLY A 114 -10.75 -3.83 15.12
C GLY A 114 -11.40 -3.00 14.01
N VAL A 115 -11.57 -1.69 14.23
CA VAL A 115 -12.12 -0.79 13.19
C VAL A 115 -11.15 -0.61 12.01
N ALA A 116 -9.84 -0.54 12.25
CA ALA A 116 -8.84 -0.49 11.16
C ALA A 116 -8.93 -1.72 10.26
N PHE A 117 -9.02 -2.90 10.89
CA PHE A 117 -9.11 -4.17 10.19
C PHE A 117 -10.39 -4.28 9.37
N LEU A 118 -11.54 -3.99 9.97
CA LEU A 118 -12.82 -3.98 9.26
C LEU A 118 -12.83 -2.96 8.11
N GLY A 119 -12.26 -1.77 8.32
CA GLY A 119 -12.08 -0.79 7.26
C GLY A 119 -11.19 -1.30 6.12
N GLY A 120 -10.12 -2.04 6.45
CA GLY A 120 -9.27 -2.71 5.47
C GLY A 120 -9.99 -3.80 4.67
N VAL A 121 -10.87 -4.59 5.31
CA VAL A 121 -11.71 -5.57 4.61
C VAL A 121 -12.63 -4.89 3.61
N VAL A 122 -13.33 -3.83 4.02
CA VAL A 122 -14.21 -3.06 3.13
C VAL A 122 -13.41 -2.42 1.99
N LEU A 123 -12.25 -1.85 2.28
CA LEU A 123 -11.37 -1.25 1.28
C LEU A 123 -10.91 -2.29 0.25
N MET A 124 -10.41 -3.45 0.69
CA MET A 124 -9.94 -4.51 -0.22
C MET A 124 -11.07 -5.10 -1.06
N PHE A 125 -12.26 -5.26 -0.47
CA PHE A 125 -13.44 -5.70 -1.21
C PHE A 125 -13.82 -4.68 -2.30
N GLY A 126 -13.91 -3.40 -1.95
CA GLY A 126 -14.20 -2.32 -2.89
C GLY A 126 -13.18 -2.19 -4.00
N ALA A 127 -11.89 -2.23 -3.64
CA ALA A 127 -10.75 -2.23 -4.57
C ALA A 127 -10.87 -3.34 -5.63
N ARG A 128 -11.09 -4.58 -5.19
CA ARG A 128 -11.20 -5.71 -6.13
C ARG A 128 -12.48 -5.69 -6.96
N MET A 129 -13.58 -5.15 -6.47
CA MET A 129 -14.79 -4.94 -7.28
C MET A 129 -14.60 -3.87 -8.35
N ALA A 130 -13.83 -2.81 -8.04
CA ALA A 130 -13.53 -1.72 -8.98
C ALA A 130 -12.35 -2.03 -9.93
N ASP A 131 -11.74 -3.21 -9.78
CA ASP A 131 -10.51 -3.63 -10.46
C ASP A 131 -9.33 -2.65 -10.29
N GLY A 132 -9.22 -2.04 -9.10
CA GLY A 132 -8.18 -1.07 -8.74
C GLY A 132 -7.65 -1.25 -7.33
#